data_AF-A0AAX7UX83-F1
#
_entry.id   AF-A0AAX7UX83-F1
#
_cell.length_a   1.000
_cell.length_b   1.000
_cell.length_c   1.000
_cell.angle_alpha   90.00
_cell.angle_beta   90.00
_cell.angle_gamma   90.00
#
_symmetry.space_group_name_H-M   'P 1'
#
loop_
_entity.id
_entity.type
_entity.pdbx_description
1 polymer ?
#
loop_
_entity_poly.entity_id
_entity_poly.type
_entity_poly.pdbx_seq_one_letter_code
_entity_poly.pdbx_strand_id
1 'polypeptide(L)'
;LSPQAACLWTVGGSQSTWGEPTQTRGEHCVCVRVCGRDCRPSRCVTFSTDGTLFGWCNGQNVSIVNPSDGAVVSTFDLPKTALLEFSPLNNILVTWQLYTNSIANKLHMQKVSDFALSPGGQPSKVAVYVPGSKGAPSFVRLYQYPAFGGPTAALANKSFFKADRVMMQWNKKASAVLVTASTEVDKTGASYYGEQTLHYLGVNGETALVQLSKNGPIYDVAWSPSSTEFCVVYGFMPAKATVFNLKCDPVYDFGTGPRNAAYYSPQGHILILAGFGNLRGQMEVWDVKNYKQVSKSQAPDATHFSWCPDGEHIVTATCSPRLRVSNGYKIWHYTGSVLQKWDVAAGSELWEVRWQSLPDGSFPKRPIKYQAAPSQLGSTQAPPTQAYRPPALRHLPATPSSKLHEDEPPQDLRPGASGEKSLSKSALKNQRKREAKKAAKQEAKPEPEPPTDPAAVSNSQSEASIGDPEVEKKIKNLKKVKAGLFL
;
A
#
# COMPACT_ATOMS: atom_id res chain seq x y z
N LEU A 1 -9.47 -26.99 20.44
CA LEU A 1 -9.62 -26.10 19.26
C LEU A 1 -10.55 -26.80 18.28
N SER A 2 -11.70 -26.19 18.01
CA SER A 2 -12.81 -26.80 17.26
C SER A 2 -12.42 -27.00 15.79
N PRO A 3 -12.65 -28.16 15.16
CA PRO A 3 -12.08 -28.47 13.84
C PRO A 3 -12.94 -27.87 12.73
N GLN A 4 -12.39 -27.53 11.55
CA GLN A 4 -13.11 -27.03 10.37
C GLN A 4 -13.30 -28.13 9.29
N ALA A 5 -14.53 -28.58 9.02
CA ALA A 5 -14.89 -29.51 7.94
C ALA A 5 -15.01 -28.74 6.62
N ALA A 6 -14.64 -29.31 5.47
CA ALA A 6 -14.99 -28.76 4.16
C ALA A 6 -15.89 -29.77 3.42
N CYS A 7 -17.07 -29.33 3.01
CA CYS A 7 -17.97 -30.09 2.15
C CYS A 7 -17.84 -29.56 0.71
N LEU A 8 -17.77 -30.48 -0.25
CA LEU A 8 -17.67 -30.18 -1.68
C LEU A 8 -19.01 -30.49 -2.33
N TRP A 9 -19.55 -29.52 -3.07
CA TRP A 9 -20.83 -29.63 -3.75
C TRP A 9 -20.60 -29.44 -5.25
N THR A 10 -21.14 -30.32 -6.08
CA THR A 10 -21.13 -30.12 -7.53
C THR A 10 -22.23 -29.13 -7.91
N VAL A 11 -21.85 -28.05 -8.58
CA VAL A 11 -22.79 -27.06 -9.10
C VAL A 11 -23.16 -27.50 -10.52
N GLY A 12 -24.34 -28.09 -10.67
CA GLY A 12 -24.83 -28.61 -11.95
C GLY A 12 -25.34 -27.48 -12.85
N GLY A 13 -24.83 -27.38 -14.07
CA GLY A 13 -25.40 -26.58 -15.15
C GLY A 13 -25.83 -27.48 -16.30
N SER A 14 -27.13 -27.61 -16.54
CA SER A 14 -27.63 -28.16 -17.80
C SER A 14 -27.35 -27.17 -18.92
N GLN A 15 -26.59 -27.59 -19.92
CA GLN A 15 -26.46 -26.86 -21.18
C GLN A 15 -27.86 -26.58 -21.75
N SER A 16 -28.13 -25.32 -22.09
CA SER A 16 -29.18 -24.99 -23.06
C SER A 16 -28.67 -23.91 -24.01
N THR A 17 -29.13 -24.05 -25.24
CA THR A 17 -28.49 -23.70 -26.50
C THR A 17 -28.63 -22.23 -26.91
N TRP A 18 -27.70 -21.82 -27.76
CA TRP A 18 -27.59 -20.56 -28.50
C TRP A 18 -28.90 -20.00 -29.09
N GLY A 19 -29.02 -18.68 -29.03
CA GLY A 19 -29.86 -17.83 -29.89
C GLY A 19 -29.23 -16.43 -30.01
N GLU A 20 -29.01 -15.96 -31.23
CA GLU A 20 -28.31 -14.70 -31.57
C GLU A 20 -29.00 -13.42 -31.03
N PRO A 21 -28.25 -12.32 -30.83
CA PRO A 21 -28.80 -11.06 -30.35
C PRO A 21 -29.33 -10.19 -31.49
N THR A 22 -30.62 -9.86 -31.46
CA THR A 22 -31.14 -8.70 -32.21
C THR A 22 -30.65 -7.41 -31.57
N GLN A 23 -29.86 -6.67 -32.35
CA GLN A 23 -29.35 -5.34 -32.07
C GLN A 23 -30.47 -4.31 -32.07
N THR A 24 -30.67 -3.59 -30.96
CA THR A 24 -31.24 -2.24 -30.97
C THR A 24 -30.42 -1.30 -30.10
N ARG A 25 -29.88 -0.27 -30.76
CA ARG A 25 -29.28 0.93 -30.17
C ARG A 25 -30.26 1.61 -29.19
N GLY A 26 -29.72 2.11 -28.09
CA GLY A 26 -30.37 3.16 -27.29
C GLY A 26 -30.11 3.04 -25.81
N GLU A 27 -29.32 3.97 -25.28
CA GLU A 27 -29.20 4.34 -23.86
C GLU A 27 -28.60 3.28 -22.91
N HIS A 28 -27.35 3.54 -22.48
CA HIS A 28 -26.70 2.81 -21.39
C HIS A 28 -27.38 3.12 -20.05
N CYS A 29 -28.57 2.56 -19.85
CA CYS A 29 -29.16 2.41 -18.53
C CYS A 29 -28.51 1.15 -17.93
N VAL A 30 -27.61 1.32 -16.97
CA VAL A 30 -27.15 0.20 -16.13
C VAL A 30 -28.36 -0.29 -15.37
N CYS A 31 -29.00 -1.35 -15.88
CA CYS A 31 -30.11 -2.00 -15.20
C CYS A 31 -29.52 -2.65 -13.94
N VAL A 32 -29.67 -1.98 -12.80
CA VAL A 32 -29.42 -2.59 -11.49
C VAL A 32 -30.53 -3.62 -11.29
N ARG A 33 -30.32 -4.83 -11.82
CA ARG A 33 -31.21 -5.95 -11.52
C ARG A 33 -30.97 -6.35 -10.07
N VAL A 34 -31.97 -6.07 -9.24
CA VAL A 34 -31.99 -6.50 -7.84
C VAL A 34 -32.19 -8.02 -7.85
N CYS A 35 -31.11 -8.76 -7.67
CA CYS A 35 -31.19 -10.20 -7.42
C CYS A 35 -31.95 -10.41 -6.09
N GLY A 36 -32.81 -11.43 -6.03
CA GLY A 36 -33.88 -11.62 -5.04
C GLY A 36 -33.62 -11.14 -3.61
N ARG A 37 -34.63 -10.50 -3.01
CA ARG A 37 -34.58 -10.04 -1.61
C ARG A 37 -34.60 -11.25 -0.67
N ASP A 38 -33.42 -11.66 -0.20
CA ASP A 38 -33.31 -12.35 1.07
C ASP A 38 -33.26 -11.29 2.18
N CYS A 39 -34.24 -11.29 3.08
CA CYS A 39 -34.34 -10.29 4.16
C CYS A 39 -33.38 -10.56 5.32
N ARG A 40 -32.63 -11.66 5.27
CA ARG A 40 -31.70 -12.07 6.33
C ARG A 40 -30.27 -11.61 6.03
N PRO A 41 -29.50 -11.23 7.06
CA PRO A 41 -28.11 -10.86 6.88
C PRO A 41 -27.30 -12.06 6.38
N SER A 42 -26.54 -11.85 5.31
CA SER A 42 -25.60 -12.85 4.80
C SER A 42 -24.35 -12.92 5.67
N ARG A 43 -23.92 -14.13 6.04
CA ARG A 43 -22.67 -14.37 6.80
C ARG A 43 -21.43 -14.33 5.92
N CYS A 44 -21.53 -14.86 4.71
CA CYS A 44 -20.44 -14.86 3.74
C CYS A 44 -21.00 -14.87 2.32
N VAL A 45 -20.27 -14.23 1.40
CA VAL A 45 -20.61 -14.09 -0.02
C VAL A 45 -19.35 -14.29 -0.86
N THR A 46 -19.50 -14.86 -2.05
CA THR A 46 -18.38 -15.04 -2.98
C THR A 46 -18.86 -15.17 -4.43
N PHE A 47 -18.02 -14.76 -5.37
CA PHE A 47 -18.23 -15.02 -6.79
C PHE A 47 -17.42 -16.25 -7.21
N SER A 48 -17.87 -16.94 -8.26
CA SER A 48 -17.03 -17.89 -8.97
C SER A 48 -15.80 -17.21 -9.56
N THR A 49 -14.76 -17.98 -9.86
CA THR A 49 -13.51 -17.45 -10.41
C THR A 49 -13.74 -16.68 -11.72
N ASP A 50 -14.74 -17.10 -12.49
CA ASP A 50 -15.16 -16.46 -13.73
C ASP A 50 -16.33 -15.46 -13.58
N GLY A 51 -16.87 -15.28 -12.37
CA GLY A 51 -18.02 -14.43 -12.11
C GLY A 51 -19.36 -14.92 -12.63
N THR A 52 -19.44 -16.09 -13.26
CA THR A 52 -20.70 -16.66 -13.80
C THR A 52 -21.68 -17.10 -12.72
N LEU A 53 -21.20 -17.31 -11.49
CA LEU A 53 -22.00 -17.69 -10.33
C LEU A 53 -21.73 -16.74 -9.17
N PHE A 54 -22.78 -16.46 -8.40
CA PHE A 54 -22.68 -15.76 -7.12
C PHE A 54 -23.31 -16.61 -6.03
N GLY A 55 -22.57 -16.81 -4.95
CA GLY A 55 -23.02 -17.60 -3.80
C GLY A 55 -23.08 -16.75 -2.53
N TRP A 56 -24.14 -16.94 -1.73
CA TRP A 56 -24.21 -16.38 -0.37
C TRP A 56 -24.73 -17.40 0.64
N CYS A 57 -24.33 -17.24 1.90
CA CYS A 57 -24.87 -17.97 3.04
C CYS A 57 -25.63 -17.00 3.96
N ASN A 58 -26.91 -17.26 4.24
CA ASN A 58 -27.72 -16.45 5.16
C ASN A 58 -27.77 -17.03 6.60
N GLY A 59 -26.91 -18.01 6.89
CA GLY A 59 -26.86 -18.69 8.19
C GLY A 59 -27.91 -19.78 8.39
N GLN A 60 -28.80 -20.01 7.43
CA GLN A 60 -29.61 -21.22 7.30
C GLN A 60 -29.23 -22.00 6.04
N ASN A 61 -29.19 -21.28 4.91
CA ASN A 61 -29.03 -21.86 3.60
C ASN A 61 -27.86 -21.18 2.87
N VAL A 62 -27.25 -21.93 1.96
CA VAL A 62 -26.30 -21.46 0.97
C VAL A 62 -27.00 -21.44 -0.37
N SER A 63 -27.14 -20.27 -0.98
CA SER A 63 -27.80 -20.07 -2.27
C SER A 63 -26.77 -19.70 -3.33
N ILE A 64 -26.88 -20.33 -4.50
CA ILE A 64 -26.10 -20.02 -5.70
C ILE A 64 -27.07 -19.49 -6.75
N VAL A 65 -26.72 -18.36 -7.35
CA VAL A 65 -27.46 -17.75 -8.45
C VAL A 65 -26.55 -17.47 -9.64
N ASN A 66 -27.16 -17.35 -10.81
CA ASN A 66 -26.54 -16.73 -11.97
C ASN A 66 -26.67 -15.19 -11.84
N PRO A 67 -25.58 -14.42 -11.79
CA PRO A 67 -25.63 -12.96 -11.65
C PRO A 67 -26.29 -12.23 -12.83
N SER A 68 -26.34 -12.84 -14.02
CA SER A 68 -26.83 -12.18 -15.24
C SER A 68 -28.36 -12.06 -15.30
N ASP A 69 -29.07 -13.07 -14.81
CA ASP A 69 -30.54 -13.15 -14.81
C ASP A 69 -31.14 -13.26 -13.39
N GLY A 70 -30.30 -13.51 -12.38
CA GLY A 70 -30.71 -13.71 -10.99
C GLY A 70 -31.36 -15.07 -10.72
N ALA A 71 -31.29 -16.01 -11.67
CA ALA A 71 -31.88 -17.34 -11.53
C ALA A 71 -31.15 -18.14 -10.45
N VAL A 72 -31.90 -18.79 -9.56
CA VAL A 72 -31.34 -19.69 -8.56
C VAL A 72 -30.87 -20.96 -9.24
N VAL A 73 -29.56 -21.21 -9.18
CA VAL A 73 -28.91 -22.41 -9.71
C VAL A 73 -29.04 -23.56 -8.72
N SER A 74 -28.80 -23.29 -7.43
CA SER A 74 -28.89 -24.29 -6.37
C SER A 74 -29.07 -23.65 -4.99
N THR A 75 -29.71 -24.38 -4.08
CA THR A 75 -29.81 -24.01 -2.67
C THR A 75 -29.49 -25.23 -1.81
N PHE A 76 -28.65 -25.04 -0.79
CA PHE A 76 -28.23 -26.08 0.14
C PHE A 76 -28.57 -25.67 1.58
N ASP A 77 -29.19 -26.55 2.35
CA ASP A 77 -29.51 -26.32 3.76
C ASP A 77 -28.29 -26.55 4.66
N LEU A 78 -27.36 -25.58 4.67
CA LEU A 78 -26.07 -25.65 5.37
C LEU A 78 -25.92 -24.54 6.42
N PRO A 79 -26.64 -24.62 7.57
CA PRO A 79 -26.74 -23.53 8.54
C PRO A 79 -25.44 -23.23 9.29
N LYS A 80 -24.48 -24.17 9.27
CA LYS A 80 -23.18 -24.07 9.94
C LYS A 80 -22.04 -23.63 9.01
N THR A 81 -22.36 -23.23 7.78
CA THR A 81 -21.34 -22.76 6.84
C THR A 81 -20.72 -21.45 7.32
N ALA A 82 -19.41 -21.48 7.53
CA ALA A 82 -18.61 -20.32 7.93
C ALA A 82 -17.96 -19.64 6.72
N LEU A 83 -17.56 -20.41 5.70
CA LEU A 83 -16.89 -19.90 4.50
C LEU A 83 -17.39 -20.63 3.24
N LEU A 84 -17.34 -19.91 2.12
CA LEU A 84 -17.71 -20.36 0.78
C LEU A 84 -16.60 -20.04 -0.20
N GLU A 85 -16.25 -21.00 -1.05
CA GLU A 85 -15.28 -20.78 -2.14
C GLU A 85 -15.64 -21.65 -3.34
N PHE A 86 -15.65 -21.05 -4.54
CA PHE A 86 -15.80 -21.82 -5.77
C PHE A 86 -14.45 -22.36 -6.22
N SER A 87 -14.45 -23.59 -6.74
CA SER A 87 -13.28 -24.13 -7.42
C SER A 87 -12.88 -23.26 -8.63
N PRO A 88 -11.59 -23.29 -9.05
CA PRO A 88 -11.14 -22.53 -10.21
C PRO A 88 -11.87 -22.83 -11.53
N LEU A 89 -12.47 -24.02 -11.65
CA LEU A 89 -13.26 -24.45 -12.81
C LEU A 89 -14.78 -24.20 -12.65
N ASN A 90 -15.19 -23.59 -11.53
CA ASN A 90 -16.57 -23.17 -11.22
C ASN A 90 -17.62 -24.29 -11.20
N ASN A 91 -17.20 -25.55 -11.18
CA ASN A 91 -18.07 -26.73 -11.12
C ASN A 91 -18.26 -27.27 -9.71
N ILE A 92 -17.40 -26.87 -8.77
CA ILE A 92 -17.47 -27.28 -7.36
C ILE A 92 -17.59 -26.04 -6.48
N LEU A 93 -18.53 -26.06 -5.54
CA LEU A 93 -18.60 -25.14 -4.42
C LEU A 93 -18.07 -25.84 -3.17
N VAL A 94 -17.09 -25.22 -2.51
CA VAL A 94 -16.57 -25.66 -1.21
C VAL A 94 -17.25 -24.86 -0.11
N THR A 95 -17.90 -25.54 0.83
CA THR A 95 -18.46 -24.93 2.04
C THR A 95 -17.71 -25.42 3.26
N TRP A 96 -17.20 -24.52 4.09
CA TRP A 96 -16.51 -24.93 5.33
C TRP A 96 -17.47 -24.91 6.51
N GLN A 97 -17.65 -26.07 7.15
CA GLN A 97 -18.30 -26.28 8.44
C GLN A 97 -17.24 -26.58 9.52
N LEU A 98 -17.62 -27.03 10.71
CA LEU A 98 -16.65 -27.30 11.79
C LEU A 98 -16.58 -28.77 12.26
N TYR A 99 -15.81 -29.70 11.61
CA TYR A 99 -15.29 -31.00 12.12
C TYR A 99 -14.18 -31.70 11.24
N THR A 100 -13.13 -32.36 11.78
CA THR A 100 -12.17 -33.24 11.04
C THR A 100 -11.44 -34.27 11.91
N ASN A 101 -11.07 -35.43 11.30
CA ASN A 101 -10.09 -36.40 11.83
C ASN A 101 -9.41 -37.20 10.69
N SER A 102 -8.40 -36.61 10.03
CA SER A 102 -7.28 -37.32 9.35
C SER A 102 -6.24 -36.30 8.82
N ILE A 103 -4.95 -36.51 9.11
CA ILE A 103 -3.85 -35.61 8.70
C ILE A 103 -3.16 -36.19 7.45
N ALA A 104 -3.19 -35.48 6.31
CA ALA A 104 -2.54 -35.92 5.06
C ALA A 104 -1.03 -35.71 5.04
N ASN A 105 -0.55 -34.56 5.54
CA ASN A 105 0.87 -34.24 5.68
C ASN A 105 1.06 -33.32 6.89
N LYS A 106 2.16 -33.51 7.63
CA LYS A 106 2.41 -32.79 8.88
C LYS A 106 3.76 -32.07 8.84
N LEU A 107 3.72 -30.74 8.86
CA LEU A 107 4.89 -29.93 9.13
C LEU A 107 5.19 -29.97 10.64
N HIS A 108 6.29 -30.60 11.02
CA HIS A 108 6.72 -30.68 12.41
C HIS A 108 7.42 -29.38 12.81
N MET A 109 6.64 -28.45 13.39
CA MET A 109 7.14 -27.17 13.92
C MET A 109 6.44 -26.87 15.25
N GLN A 110 7.21 -26.50 16.26
CA GLN A 110 6.64 -26.09 17.56
C GLN A 110 6.34 -24.59 17.58
N LYS A 111 5.30 -24.21 18.33
CA LYS A 111 4.96 -22.82 18.66
C LYS A 111 4.65 -21.93 17.45
N VAL A 112 4.15 -22.51 16.36
CA VAL A 112 3.59 -21.71 15.25
C VAL A 112 2.43 -20.88 15.77
N SER A 113 2.46 -19.56 15.56
CA SER A 113 1.34 -18.69 15.94
C SER A 113 0.52 -18.22 14.75
N ASP A 114 1.10 -18.18 13.56
CA ASP A 114 0.39 -17.76 12.35
C ASP A 114 0.98 -18.40 11.08
N PHE A 115 0.20 -18.44 10.00
CA PHE A 115 0.62 -18.98 8.71
C PHE A 115 -0.10 -18.30 7.54
N ALA A 116 0.52 -18.31 6.35
CA ALA A 116 -0.11 -17.85 5.12
C ALA A 116 0.20 -18.80 3.95
N LEU A 117 -0.83 -19.23 3.23
CA LEU A 117 -0.70 -20.06 2.05
C LEU A 117 -0.44 -19.19 0.81
N SER A 118 0.40 -19.69 -0.10
CA SER A 118 0.68 -19.00 -1.35
C SER A 118 -0.50 -19.09 -2.32
N PRO A 119 -0.83 -18.01 -3.05
CA PRO A 119 -1.84 -18.06 -4.10
C PRO A 119 -1.37 -18.86 -5.33
N GLY A 120 -2.31 -19.29 -6.17
CA GLY A 120 -2.03 -19.92 -7.46
C GLY A 120 -1.89 -21.45 -7.44
N GLY A 121 -1.38 -22.00 -8.55
CA GLY A 121 -1.27 -23.43 -8.79
C GLY A 121 -0.12 -24.11 -8.03
N GLN A 122 -0.07 -25.45 -8.12
CA GLN A 122 0.99 -26.25 -7.52
C GLN A 122 2.38 -25.94 -8.13
N PRO A 123 3.48 -26.05 -7.36
CA PRO A 123 3.52 -26.47 -5.95
C PRO A 123 3.12 -25.35 -4.99
N SER A 124 2.16 -25.65 -4.11
CA SER A 124 1.72 -24.74 -3.04
C SER A 124 2.85 -24.51 -2.05
N LYS A 125 2.96 -23.28 -1.56
CA LYS A 125 3.94 -22.89 -0.55
C LYS A 125 3.22 -22.39 0.70
N VAL A 126 3.88 -22.52 1.84
CA VAL A 126 3.35 -22.04 3.12
C VAL A 126 4.41 -21.21 3.82
N ALA A 127 4.03 -19.99 4.21
CA ALA A 127 4.78 -19.15 5.12
C ALA A 127 4.29 -19.44 6.53
N VAL A 128 5.22 -19.65 7.46
CA VAL A 128 4.92 -19.98 8.85
C VAL A 128 5.65 -19.01 9.75
N TYR A 129 4.93 -18.41 10.68
CA TYR A 129 5.47 -17.53 11.70
C TYR A 129 5.55 -18.22 13.05
N VAL A 130 6.72 -18.11 13.67
CA VAL A 130 6.97 -18.55 15.04
C VAL A 130 7.48 -17.34 15.85
N PRO A 131 6.75 -16.92 16.89
CA PRO A 131 7.19 -15.84 17.76
C PRO A 131 8.40 -16.28 18.59
N GLY A 132 9.33 -15.34 18.78
CA GLY A 132 10.48 -15.52 19.66
C GLY A 132 10.07 -15.58 21.12
N SER A 133 10.68 -16.48 21.88
CA SER A 133 10.59 -16.47 23.36
C SER A 133 11.49 -15.40 23.96
N LYS A 134 11.37 -15.09 25.26
CA LYS A 134 12.17 -14.08 25.99
C LYS A 134 13.64 -14.02 25.54
N GLY A 135 14.00 -12.99 24.75
CA GLY A 135 15.36 -12.74 24.25
C GLY A 135 15.74 -13.46 22.95
N ALA A 136 14.97 -14.43 22.49
CA ALA A 136 15.15 -15.12 21.21
C ALA A 136 14.44 -14.37 20.07
N PRO A 137 14.96 -14.45 18.83
CA PRO A 137 14.31 -13.84 17.68
C PRO A 137 13.03 -14.59 17.30
N SER A 138 12.08 -13.86 16.73
CA SER A 138 10.98 -14.42 15.96
C SER A 138 11.47 -14.81 14.57
N PHE A 139 10.79 -15.74 13.91
CA PHE A 139 11.14 -16.11 12.54
C PHE A 139 9.93 -16.40 11.67
N VAL A 140 10.07 -16.07 10.39
CA VAL A 140 9.19 -16.55 9.32
C VAL A 140 9.98 -17.50 8.43
N ARG A 141 9.39 -18.67 8.15
CA ARG A 141 9.95 -19.70 7.27
C ARG A 141 9.01 -20.00 6.13
N LEU A 142 9.59 -20.21 4.95
CA LEU A 142 8.87 -20.65 3.76
C LEU A 142 9.10 -22.14 3.53
N TYR A 143 8.04 -22.88 3.26
CA TYR A 143 8.09 -24.29 2.89
C TYR A 143 7.34 -24.53 1.58
N GLN A 144 7.74 -25.58 0.86
CA GLN A 144 7.02 -26.08 -0.29
C GLN A 144 6.27 -27.34 0.08
N TYR A 145 4.98 -27.43 -0.24
CA TYR A 145 4.24 -28.69 -0.12
C TYR A 145 4.65 -29.67 -1.25
N PRO A 146 4.82 -30.97 -0.97
CA PRO A 146 4.71 -31.65 0.34
C PRO A 146 6.02 -31.73 1.14
N ALA A 147 7.09 -31.06 0.70
CA ALA A 147 8.42 -31.10 1.30
C ALA A 147 8.50 -30.36 2.65
N PHE A 148 8.14 -31.07 3.73
CA PHE A 148 8.14 -30.55 5.11
C PHE A 148 9.19 -31.19 6.01
N GLY A 149 10.35 -31.58 5.48
CA GLY A 149 11.44 -32.29 6.17
C GLY A 149 12.16 -31.49 7.28
N GLY A 150 11.45 -30.70 8.07
CA GLY A 150 11.99 -29.91 9.18
C GLY A 150 12.58 -28.56 8.76
N PRO A 151 13.33 -27.87 9.65
CA PRO A 151 13.90 -26.55 9.38
C PRO A 151 14.82 -26.46 8.16
N THR A 152 15.51 -27.53 7.79
CA THR A 152 16.41 -27.61 6.64
C THR A 152 15.69 -27.67 5.31
N ALA A 153 14.41 -28.07 5.30
CA ALA A 153 13.56 -28.05 4.11
C ALA A 153 12.94 -26.67 3.84
N ALA A 154 13.24 -25.66 4.67
CA ALA A 154 12.74 -24.31 4.45
C ALA A 154 13.41 -23.70 3.21
N LEU A 155 12.59 -23.25 2.26
CA LEU A 155 13.03 -22.50 1.08
C LEU A 155 13.71 -21.19 1.48
N ALA A 156 13.20 -20.55 2.52
CA ALA A 156 13.74 -19.32 3.08
C ALA A 156 13.45 -19.25 4.58
N ASN A 157 14.33 -18.58 5.31
CA ASN A 157 14.20 -18.35 6.74
C ASN A 157 14.67 -16.94 7.09
N LYS A 158 13.77 -16.11 7.60
CA LYS A 158 14.07 -14.75 8.08
C LYS A 158 13.80 -14.64 9.56
N SER A 159 14.83 -14.30 10.33
CA SER A 159 14.71 -13.97 11.74
C SER A 159 14.66 -12.46 11.95
N PHE A 160 13.87 -12.02 12.92
CA PHE A 160 13.76 -10.62 13.35
C PHE A 160 13.36 -10.54 14.82
N PHE A 161 13.70 -9.45 15.48
CA PHE A 161 13.30 -9.17 16.86
C PHE A 161 12.10 -8.25 16.88
N LYS A 162 11.49 -8.05 18.06
CA LYS A 162 10.40 -7.09 18.27
C LYS A 162 9.22 -7.34 17.32
N ALA A 163 8.54 -8.47 17.51
CA ALA A 163 7.35 -8.79 16.74
C ALA A 163 6.33 -9.47 17.65
N ASP A 164 5.27 -8.75 17.97
CA ASP A 164 4.12 -9.27 18.72
C ASP A 164 3.06 -9.81 17.75
N ARG A 165 2.94 -9.19 16.59
CA ARG A 165 2.11 -9.64 15.47
C ARG A 165 2.89 -9.55 14.16
N VAL A 166 2.50 -10.39 13.20
CA VAL A 166 2.98 -10.31 11.82
C VAL A 166 1.80 -10.35 10.87
N MET A 167 1.94 -9.69 9.74
CA MET A 167 1.06 -9.82 8.58
C MET A 167 1.89 -10.30 7.40
N MET A 168 1.47 -11.40 6.78
CA MET A 168 2.17 -12.04 5.67
C MET A 168 1.38 -11.87 4.38
N GLN A 169 1.98 -11.22 3.38
CA GLN A 169 1.33 -10.91 2.11
C GLN A 169 2.14 -11.48 0.94
N TRP A 170 1.62 -12.54 0.33
CA TRP A 170 2.22 -13.15 -0.86
C TRP A 170 1.99 -12.29 -2.10
N ASN A 171 2.97 -12.28 -3.00
CA ASN A 171 2.75 -11.75 -4.35
C ASN A 171 1.90 -12.72 -5.18
N LYS A 172 1.34 -12.21 -6.28
CA LYS A 172 0.44 -12.97 -7.15
C LYS A 172 1.08 -14.23 -7.75
N LYS A 173 2.39 -14.19 -8.04
CA LYS A 173 3.16 -15.32 -8.58
C LYS A 173 3.62 -16.34 -7.53
N ALA A 174 3.30 -16.14 -6.25
CA ALA A 174 3.79 -16.99 -5.16
C ALA A 174 5.33 -17.19 -5.17
N SER A 175 6.07 -16.15 -5.58
CA SER A 175 7.54 -16.14 -5.63
C SER A 175 8.17 -15.38 -4.47
N ALA A 176 7.41 -14.53 -3.78
CA ALA A 176 7.87 -13.82 -2.59
C ALA A 176 6.71 -13.48 -1.64
N VAL A 177 7.06 -13.28 -0.38
CA VAL A 177 6.16 -12.78 0.67
C VAL A 177 6.76 -11.54 1.33
N LEU A 178 5.92 -10.55 1.59
CA LEU A 178 6.23 -9.42 2.47
C LEU A 178 5.69 -9.73 3.85
N VAL A 179 6.49 -9.43 4.87
CA VAL A 179 6.16 -9.66 6.27
C VAL A 179 6.24 -8.33 6.99
N THR A 180 5.09 -7.79 7.38
CA THR A 180 5.01 -6.62 8.25
C THR A 180 4.99 -7.11 9.69
N ALA A 181 6.07 -6.88 10.43
CA ALA A 181 6.17 -7.18 11.85
C ALA A 181 5.84 -5.93 12.67
N SER A 182 5.03 -6.07 13.71
CA SER A 182 4.62 -4.97 14.59
C SER A 182 4.79 -5.31 16.06
N THR A 183 5.19 -4.32 16.85
CA THR A 183 5.10 -4.34 18.32
C THR A 183 3.99 -3.42 18.80
N GLU A 184 3.31 -3.80 19.89
CA GLU A 184 2.26 -2.96 20.49
C GLU A 184 2.84 -1.87 21.39
N VAL A 185 3.97 -2.14 22.04
CA VAL A 185 4.63 -1.19 22.94
C VAL A 185 6.11 -1.09 22.60
N ASP A 186 6.54 0.11 22.24
CA ASP A 186 7.97 0.39 22.08
C ASP A 186 8.63 0.49 23.46
N LYS A 187 9.51 -0.45 23.76
CA LYS A 187 10.27 -0.51 25.02
C LYS A 187 11.17 0.71 25.24
N THR A 188 11.46 1.49 24.20
CA THR A 188 12.22 2.74 24.34
C THR A 188 11.36 3.91 24.83
N GLY A 189 10.02 3.76 24.83
CA GLY A 189 9.08 4.82 25.19
C GLY A 189 8.94 5.93 24.15
N ALA A 190 9.59 5.81 22.98
CA ALA A 190 9.55 6.85 21.95
C ALA A 190 8.22 6.88 21.16
N SER A 191 7.50 5.76 21.11
CA SER A 191 6.24 5.64 20.38
C SER A 191 5.16 4.93 21.21
N TYR A 192 4.02 5.60 21.41
CA TYR A 192 2.83 5.01 22.04
C TYR A 192 2.15 3.97 21.14
N TYR A 193 2.40 4.03 19.82
CA TYR A 193 1.80 3.15 18.82
C TYR A 193 2.71 1.98 18.42
N GLY A 194 3.79 1.77 19.18
CA GLY A 194 4.77 0.72 18.92
C GLY A 194 5.66 0.99 17.70
N GLU A 195 6.27 -0.07 17.18
CA GLU A 195 7.22 -0.06 16.07
C GLU A 195 6.77 -1.07 15.00
N GLN A 196 6.92 -0.71 13.72
CA GLN A 196 6.63 -1.58 12.59
C GLN A 196 7.85 -1.70 11.68
N THR A 197 8.12 -2.91 11.22
CA THR A 197 9.21 -3.22 10.28
C THR A 197 8.68 -4.08 9.13
N LEU A 198 9.26 -3.92 7.95
CA LEU A 198 8.87 -4.64 6.75
C LEU A 198 10.01 -5.53 6.28
N HIS A 199 9.75 -6.83 6.15
CA HIS A 199 10.72 -7.81 5.69
C HIS A 199 10.28 -8.43 4.37
N TYR A 200 11.24 -8.75 3.53
CA TYR A 200 11.05 -9.49 2.28
C TYR A 200 11.65 -10.89 2.40
N LEU A 201 10.90 -11.89 1.93
CA LEU A 201 11.38 -13.27 1.77
C LEU A 201 11.01 -13.78 0.38
N GLY A 202 12.02 -14.12 -0.42
CA GLY A 202 11.88 -14.81 -1.70
C GLY A 202 11.92 -16.32 -1.56
N VAL A 203 11.23 -17.05 -2.43
CA VAL A 203 11.25 -18.53 -2.46
C VAL A 203 12.61 -19.09 -2.88
N ASN A 204 13.49 -18.25 -3.43
CA ASN A 204 14.88 -18.55 -3.76
C ASN A 204 15.82 -18.49 -2.54
N GLY A 205 15.30 -18.18 -1.34
CA GLY A 205 16.09 -18.04 -0.12
C GLY A 205 16.58 -16.62 0.16
N GLU A 206 16.40 -15.67 -0.76
CA GLU A 206 16.76 -14.27 -0.54
C GLU A 206 15.87 -13.65 0.54
N THR A 207 16.48 -12.94 1.48
CA THR A 207 15.72 -12.22 2.51
C THR A 207 16.32 -10.84 2.76
N ALA A 208 15.46 -9.85 3.01
CA ALA A 208 15.90 -8.47 3.23
C ALA A 208 15.02 -7.76 4.27
N LEU A 209 15.56 -6.73 4.91
CA LEU A 209 14.81 -5.73 5.68
C LEU A 209 14.62 -4.53 4.75
N VAL A 210 13.37 -4.13 4.50
CA VAL A 210 13.07 -2.97 3.65
C VAL A 210 13.37 -1.70 4.45
N GLN A 211 14.31 -0.89 3.96
CA GLN A 211 14.71 0.35 4.62
C GLN A 211 13.76 1.48 4.22
N LEU A 212 13.00 1.97 5.20
CA LEU A 212 12.05 3.05 5.02
C LEU A 212 12.70 4.38 5.37
N SER A 213 12.71 5.32 4.42
CA SER A 213 13.41 6.61 4.53
C SER A 213 12.75 7.64 5.46
N LYS A 214 11.64 7.29 6.11
CA LYS A 214 10.87 8.18 6.98
C LYS A 214 10.33 7.39 8.17
N ASN A 215 10.54 7.90 9.37
CA ASN A 215 10.04 7.31 10.61
C ASN A 215 8.52 7.42 10.72
N GLY A 216 7.90 6.36 11.24
CA GLY A 216 6.47 6.27 11.52
C GLY A 216 5.89 4.91 11.13
N PRO A 217 4.56 4.76 11.21
CA PRO A 217 3.90 3.49 10.92
C PRO A 217 3.90 3.19 9.41
N ILE A 218 3.65 1.93 9.08
CA ILE A 218 3.36 1.44 7.73
C ILE A 218 1.83 1.36 7.63
N TYR A 219 1.24 2.23 6.82
CA TYR A 219 -0.22 2.24 6.63
C TYR A 219 -0.67 1.16 5.67
N ASP A 220 0.09 0.94 4.58
CA ASP A 220 -0.27 -0.02 3.55
C ASP A 220 0.94 -0.53 2.77
N VAL A 221 0.81 -1.76 2.27
CA VAL A 221 1.79 -2.46 1.43
C VAL A 221 1.04 -3.13 0.29
N ALA A 222 1.40 -2.78 -0.94
CA ALA A 222 0.73 -3.27 -2.13
C ALA A 222 1.72 -3.90 -3.10
N TRP A 223 1.54 -5.19 -3.40
CA TRP A 223 2.26 -5.85 -4.48
C TRP A 223 1.78 -5.36 -5.84
N SER A 224 2.71 -5.11 -6.76
CA SER A 224 2.35 -4.96 -8.16
C SER A 224 1.85 -6.30 -8.71
N PRO A 225 0.79 -6.33 -9.55
CA PRO A 225 0.28 -7.56 -10.16
C PRO A 225 1.33 -8.33 -10.98
N SER A 226 2.34 -7.65 -11.51
CA SER A 226 3.48 -8.30 -12.20
C SER A 226 4.38 -9.11 -11.27
N SER A 227 4.27 -8.87 -9.95
CA SER A 227 5.09 -9.45 -8.88
C SER A 227 6.57 -9.11 -8.98
N THR A 228 6.91 -7.95 -9.56
CA THR A 228 8.30 -7.47 -9.75
C THR A 228 8.68 -6.30 -8.84
N GLU A 229 7.70 -5.67 -8.22
CA GLU A 229 7.85 -4.49 -7.38
C GLU A 229 6.67 -4.42 -6.40
N PHE A 230 6.81 -3.59 -5.37
CA PHE A 230 5.76 -3.31 -4.40
C PHE A 230 5.81 -1.86 -3.95
N CYS A 231 4.67 -1.28 -3.63
CA CYS A 231 4.54 0.06 -3.09
C CYS A 231 4.30 0.00 -1.58
N VAL A 232 4.96 0.87 -0.83
CA VAL A 232 4.80 1.00 0.62
C VAL A 232 4.38 2.44 0.94
N VAL A 233 3.33 2.59 1.75
CA VAL A 233 2.88 3.89 2.28
C VAL A 233 3.21 3.95 3.77
N TYR A 234 4.09 4.88 4.16
CA TYR A 234 4.69 4.86 5.49
C TYR A 234 5.08 6.24 6.03
N GLY A 235 5.38 6.29 7.33
CA GLY A 235 5.90 7.46 8.03
C GLY A 235 4.80 8.32 8.67
N PHE A 236 5.17 9.20 9.61
CA PHE A 236 4.18 10.09 10.22
C PHE A 236 3.53 11.00 9.18
N MET A 237 2.21 11.15 9.28
CA MET A 237 1.43 11.94 8.34
C MET A 237 1.96 13.37 8.23
N PRO A 238 2.04 13.94 7.00
CA PRO A 238 1.77 13.37 5.68
C PRO A 238 2.72 12.22 5.31
N ALA A 239 2.17 11.07 4.90
CA ALA A 239 2.94 9.86 4.67
C ALA A 239 3.75 9.92 3.37
N LYS A 240 4.91 9.26 3.38
CA LYS A 240 5.70 8.98 2.20
C LYS A 240 5.16 7.73 1.49
N ALA A 241 5.26 7.68 0.17
CA ALA A 241 4.98 6.48 -0.60
C ALA A 241 6.11 6.21 -1.57
N THR A 242 6.62 4.98 -1.57
CA THR A 242 7.80 4.61 -2.34
C THR A 242 7.56 3.24 -2.99
N VAL A 243 7.96 3.10 -4.25
CA VAL A 243 8.01 1.80 -4.94
C VAL A 243 9.38 1.18 -4.70
N PHE A 244 9.42 -0.10 -4.35
CA PHE A 244 10.63 -0.88 -4.17
C PHE A 244 10.68 -2.04 -5.15
N ASN A 245 11.89 -2.39 -5.60
CA ASN A 245 12.13 -3.59 -6.39
C ASN A 245 12.23 -4.84 -5.48
N LEU A 246 12.43 -6.02 -6.07
CA LEU A 246 12.61 -7.28 -5.31
C LEU A 246 13.88 -7.34 -4.46
N LYS A 247 14.86 -6.47 -4.71
CA LYS A 247 16.07 -6.32 -3.87
C LYS A 247 15.83 -5.39 -2.68
N CYS A 248 14.62 -4.84 -2.56
CA CYS A 248 14.23 -3.83 -1.58
C CYS A 248 14.94 -2.48 -1.75
N ASP A 249 15.42 -2.18 -2.95
CA ASP A 249 15.93 -0.85 -3.30
C ASP A 249 14.76 0.05 -3.73
N PRO A 250 14.74 1.33 -3.31
CA PRO A 250 13.73 2.27 -3.75
C PRO A 250 13.91 2.59 -5.24
N VAL A 251 12.82 2.51 -6.00
CA VAL A 251 12.74 2.77 -7.44
C VAL A 251 12.25 4.20 -7.68
N TYR A 252 11.14 4.56 -7.04
CA TYR A 252 10.52 5.87 -7.19
C TYR A 252 9.86 6.30 -5.89
N ASP A 253 10.10 7.55 -5.49
CA ASP A 253 9.50 8.18 -4.31
C ASP A 253 8.43 9.16 -4.77
N PHE A 254 7.20 9.00 -4.30
CA PHE A 254 6.10 9.89 -4.63
C PHE A 254 6.04 11.14 -3.73
N GLY A 255 7.06 11.37 -2.89
CA GLY A 255 7.15 12.50 -1.98
C GLY A 255 6.38 12.28 -0.68
N THR A 256 5.85 13.35 -0.07
CA THR A 256 4.90 13.24 1.07
C THR A 256 3.50 13.72 0.70
N GLY A 257 2.48 13.11 1.29
CA GLY A 257 1.08 13.49 1.03
C GLY A 257 0.08 12.87 2.01
N PRO A 258 -1.20 13.30 1.98
CA PRO A 258 -2.24 12.76 2.84
C PRO A 258 -2.75 11.42 2.29
N ARG A 259 -1.93 10.37 2.39
CA ARG A 259 -2.18 9.03 1.85
C ARG A 259 -1.98 7.95 2.90
N ASN A 260 -2.86 6.95 2.91
CA ASN A 260 -2.77 5.79 3.79
C ASN A 260 -2.98 4.46 3.05
N ALA A 261 -3.21 4.48 1.74
CA ALA A 261 -3.47 3.28 0.95
C ALA A 261 -2.86 3.37 -0.47
N ALA A 262 -2.48 2.23 -1.03
CA ALA A 262 -1.95 2.08 -2.37
C ALA A 262 -2.69 0.97 -3.13
N TYR A 263 -3.17 1.28 -4.33
CA TYR A 263 -3.95 0.34 -5.14
C TYR A 263 -3.41 0.26 -6.56
N TYR A 264 -2.86 -0.90 -6.92
CA TYR A 264 -2.51 -1.19 -8.30
C TYR A 264 -3.76 -1.60 -9.11
N SER A 265 -3.88 -1.10 -10.34
CA SER A 265 -4.82 -1.63 -11.33
C SER A 265 -4.60 -3.14 -11.54
N PRO A 266 -5.63 -3.93 -11.91
CA PRO A 266 -5.49 -5.37 -12.13
C PRO A 266 -4.37 -5.76 -13.12
N GLN A 267 -4.14 -4.92 -14.14
CA GLN A 267 -3.10 -5.12 -15.15
C GLN A 267 -1.72 -4.53 -14.76
N GLY A 268 -1.63 -3.87 -13.60
CA GLY A 268 -0.38 -3.35 -13.02
C GLY A 268 0.22 -2.13 -13.72
N HIS A 269 -0.56 -1.38 -14.50
CA HIS A 269 -0.08 -0.24 -15.30
C HIS A 269 -0.41 1.12 -14.68
N ILE A 270 -1.40 1.17 -13.79
CA ILE A 270 -1.79 2.34 -13.01
C ILE A 270 -1.65 2.01 -11.52
N LEU A 271 -1.15 2.98 -10.75
CA LEU A 271 -1.10 2.96 -9.29
C LEU A 271 -1.90 4.15 -8.76
N ILE A 272 -2.79 3.91 -7.80
CA ILE A 272 -3.53 4.95 -7.10
C ILE A 272 -3.05 5.02 -5.66
N LEU A 273 -2.58 6.20 -5.25
CA LEU A 273 -2.29 6.52 -3.86
C LEU A 273 -3.48 7.29 -3.31
N ALA A 274 -4.07 6.77 -2.24
CA ALA A 274 -5.30 7.32 -1.69
C ALA A 274 -5.20 7.56 -0.18
N GLY A 275 -6.01 8.52 0.30
CA GLY A 275 -6.19 8.83 1.70
C GLY A 275 -7.65 8.72 2.12
N PHE A 276 -8.07 7.58 2.66
CA PHE A 276 -9.46 7.30 3.03
C PHE A 276 -9.71 7.29 4.55
N GLY A 277 -10.98 7.33 4.95
CA GLY A 277 -11.40 7.33 6.36
C GLY A 277 -11.09 8.67 7.04
N ASN A 278 -10.07 8.72 7.90
CA ASN A 278 -9.71 9.94 8.65
C ASN A 278 -9.07 11.03 7.76
N LEU A 279 -8.75 10.70 6.51
CA LEU A 279 -8.18 11.62 5.53
C LEU A 279 -9.27 12.13 4.59
N ARG A 280 -8.98 13.22 3.87
CA ARG A 280 -9.97 13.95 3.06
C ARG A 280 -10.40 13.25 1.76
N GLY A 281 -10.02 11.99 1.52
CA GLY A 281 -10.38 11.26 0.32
C GLY A 281 -9.55 11.61 -0.92
N GLN A 282 -8.33 12.17 -0.76
CA GLN A 282 -7.48 12.50 -1.90
C GLN A 282 -7.04 11.22 -2.62
N MET A 283 -7.14 11.20 -3.94
CA MET A 283 -6.71 10.11 -4.81
C MET A 283 -5.77 10.67 -5.88
N GLU A 284 -4.56 10.14 -5.92
CA GLU A 284 -3.54 10.49 -6.90
C GLU A 284 -3.29 9.30 -7.81
N VAL A 285 -3.51 9.48 -9.10
CA VAL A 285 -3.42 8.42 -10.10
C VAL A 285 -2.11 8.57 -10.86
N TRP A 286 -1.32 7.50 -10.91
CA TRP A 286 0.03 7.49 -11.47
C TRP A 286 0.16 6.42 -12.54
N ASP A 287 0.79 6.78 -13.66
CA ASP A 287 1.29 5.84 -14.66
C ASP A 287 2.55 5.15 -14.10
N VAL A 288 2.49 3.84 -13.90
CA VAL A 288 3.59 3.05 -13.31
C VAL A 288 4.82 3.02 -14.23
N LYS A 289 4.64 3.09 -15.55
CA LYS A 289 5.76 2.98 -16.49
C LYS A 289 6.67 4.19 -16.45
N ASN A 290 6.07 5.38 -16.39
CA ASN A 290 6.79 6.66 -16.49
C ASN A 290 6.76 7.47 -15.19
N TYR A 291 6.09 6.97 -14.15
CA TYR A 291 5.78 7.68 -12.91
C TYR A 291 5.23 9.10 -13.15
N LYS A 292 4.38 9.22 -14.17
CA LYS A 292 3.70 10.47 -14.51
C LYS A 292 2.33 10.51 -13.86
N GLN A 293 2.04 11.58 -13.14
CA GLN A 293 0.72 11.78 -12.57
C GLN A 293 -0.32 11.97 -13.68
N VAL A 294 -1.36 11.14 -13.66
CA VAL A 294 -2.48 11.12 -14.61
C VAL A 294 -3.57 12.08 -14.16
N SER A 295 -3.96 12.01 -12.90
CA SER A 295 -5.01 12.86 -12.33
C SER A 295 -4.89 12.98 -10.82
N LYS A 296 -5.57 14.00 -10.28
CA LYS A 296 -5.76 14.20 -8.85
C LYS A 296 -7.24 14.45 -8.59
N SER A 297 -7.90 13.53 -7.91
CA SER A 297 -9.33 13.59 -7.61
C SER A 297 -9.58 13.47 -6.12
N GLN A 298 -10.79 13.79 -5.69
CA GLN A 298 -11.15 13.74 -4.27
C GLN A 298 -12.48 13.00 -4.11
N ALA A 299 -12.42 11.87 -3.41
CA ALA A 299 -13.58 11.08 -3.00
C ALA A 299 -13.81 11.27 -1.49
N PRO A 300 -14.45 12.39 -1.08
CA PRO A 300 -14.69 12.66 0.34
C PRO A 300 -15.51 11.53 0.98
N ASP A 301 -15.26 11.29 2.26
CA ASP A 301 -15.94 10.30 3.11
C ASP A 301 -15.78 8.83 2.68
N ALA A 302 -15.07 8.56 1.58
CA ALA A 302 -14.86 7.20 1.12
C ALA A 302 -14.08 6.38 2.16
N THR A 303 -14.58 5.18 2.43
CA THR A 303 -13.99 4.21 3.36
C THR A 303 -13.66 2.89 2.68
N HIS A 304 -14.17 2.68 1.47
CA HIS A 304 -13.92 1.53 0.63
C HIS A 304 -13.48 1.96 -0.78
N PHE A 305 -12.58 1.17 -1.36
CA PHE A 305 -12.07 1.34 -2.72
C PHE A 305 -11.92 -0.03 -3.37
N SER A 306 -12.30 -0.14 -4.64
CA SER A 306 -12.03 -1.34 -5.43
C SER A 306 -11.89 -1.02 -6.92
N TRP A 307 -10.95 -1.69 -7.57
CA TRP A 307 -10.76 -1.62 -9.03
C TRP A 307 -11.78 -2.51 -9.74
N CYS A 308 -12.36 -1.98 -10.82
CA CYS A 308 -13.02 -2.82 -11.80
C CYS A 308 -11.97 -3.73 -12.47
N PRO A 309 -12.30 -5.00 -12.77
CA PRO A 309 -11.37 -5.91 -13.46
C PRO A 309 -10.84 -5.40 -14.80
N ASP A 310 -11.53 -4.43 -15.43
CA ASP A 310 -11.08 -3.78 -16.68
C ASP A 310 -9.82 -2.91 -16.51
N GLY A 311 -9.51 -2.48 -15.29
CA GLY A 311 -8.41 -1.57 -14.99
C GLY A 311 -8.58 -0.13 -15.49
N GLU A 312 -9.77 0.25 -15.95
CA GLU A 312 -10.13 1.63 -16.30
C GLU A 312 -11.06 2.28 -15.27
N HIS A 313 -11.93 1.50 -14.64
CA HIS A 313 -12.91 2.00 -13.68
C HIS A 313 -12.57 1.65 -12.24
N ILE A 314 -12.96 2.52 -11.33
CA ILE A 314 -12.83 2.32 -9.89
C ILE A 314 -14.16 2.62 -9.21
N VAL A 315 -14.42 1.97 -8.09
CA VAL A 315 -15.51 2.31 -7.19
C VAL A 315 -14.96 2.81 -5.87
N THR A 316 -15.52 3.92 -5.39
CA THR A 316 -15.32 4.38 -4.02
C THR A 316 -16.66 4.32 -3.31
N ALA A 317 -16.71 3.80 -2.09
CA ALA A 317 -17.94 3.70 -1.34
C ALA A 317 -17.76 4.15 0.12
N THR A 318 -18.88 4.58 0.69
CA THR A 318 -19.02 4.86 2.11
C THR A 318 -20.01 3.86 2.67
N CYS A 319 -19.49 2.86 3.39
CA CYS A 319 -20.28 1.74 3.89
C CYS A 319 -20.59 1.88 5.39
N SER A 320 -21.80 1.47 5.76
CA SER A 320 -22.21 1.26 7.15
C SER A 320 -21.63 -0.05 7.69
N PRO A 321 -21.39 -0.18 9.01
CA PRO A 321 -21.60 0.84 10.05
C PRO A 321 -20.42 1.81 10.25
N ARG A 322 -19.34 1.66 9.47
CA ARG A 322 -18.09 2.41 9.69
C ARG A 322 -18.30 3.92 9.59
N LEU A 323 -19.06 4.39 8.60
CA LEU A 323 -19.48 5.78 8.47
C LEU A 323 -20.91 5.83 7.95
N ARG A 324 -21.80 6.52 8.67
CA ARG A 324 -23.22 6.65 8.32
C ARG A 324 -23.54 7.88 7.48
N VAL A 325 -22.66 8.88 7.48
CA VAL A 325 -22.78 10.09 6.65
C VAL A 325 -22.35 9.75 5.23
N SER A 326 -23.01 10.32 4.21
CA SER A 326 -22.68 10.13 2.79
C SER A 326 -22.71 8.65 2.33
N ASN A 327 -23.57 7.82 2.93
CA ASN A 327 -23.67 6.40 2.64
C ASN A 327 -24.09 6.17 1.17
N GLY A 328 -23.30 5.39 0.43
CA GLY A 328 -23.44 5.28 -1.02
C GLY A 328 -22.13 4.95 -1.74
N TYR A 329 -22.17 4.96 -3.07
CA TYR A 329 -20.99 4.70 -3.90
C TYR A 329 -20.89 5.63 -5.11
N LYS A 330 -19.66 5.75 -5.63
CA LYS A 330 -19.34 6.47 -6.87
C LYS A 330 -18.47 5.60 -7.74
N ILE A 331 -18.78 5.54 -9.03
CA ILE A 331 -17.95 4.91 -10.06
C ILE A 331 -17.20 6.01 -10.79
N TRP A 332 -15.89 5.82 -10.94
CA TRP A 332 -15.01 6.79 -11.57
C TRP A 332 -14.25 6.12 -12.71
N HIS A 333 -13.90 6.93 -13.70
CA HIS A 333 -12.80 6.60 -14.59
C HIS A 333 -11.48 7.01 -13.92
N TYR A 334 -10.40 6.25 -14.10
CA TYR A 334 -9.11 6.52 -13.46
C TYR A 334 -8.54 7.92 -13.77
N THR A 335 -9.02 8.61 -14.81
CA THR A 335 -8.64 10.01 -15.11
C THR A 335 -9.28 11.04 -14.16
N GLY A 336 -10.05 10.60 -13.16
CA GLY A 336 -10.67 11.45 -12.15
C GLY A 336 -12.07 11.96 -12.49
N SER A 337 -12.72 11.39 -13.52
CA SER A 337 -14.10 11.73 -13.89
C SER A 337 -15.08 10.82 -13.15
N VAL A 338 -16.10 11.38 -12.51
CA VAL A 338 -17.17 10.59 -11.87
C VAL A 338 -18.15 10.18 -12.96
N LEU A 339 -18.33 8.89 -13.20
CA LEU A 339 -19.26 8.40 -14.21
C LEU A 339 -20.66 8.17 -13.63
N GLN A 340 -20.72 7.67 -12.40
CA GLN A 340 -21.98 7.38 -11.72
C GLN A 340 -21.86 7.68 -10.22
N LYS A 341 -22.97 8.14 -9.63
CA LYS A 341 -23.12 8.33 -8.19
C LYS A 341 -24.43 7.68 -7.77
N TRP A 342 -24.41 6.97 -6.65
CA TRP A 342 -25.59 6.43 -6.02
C TRP A 342 -25.53 6.69 -4.52
N ASP A 343 -26.49 7.48 -4.03
CA ASP A 343 -26.65 7.79 -2.62
C ASP A 343 -27.76 6.90 -2.04
N VAL A 344 -27.54 6.37 -0.85
CA VAL A 344 -28.50 5.49 -0.17
C VAL A 344 -29.64 6.34 0.41
N ALA A 345 -30.87 5.88 0.20
CA ALA A 345 -32.05 6.54 0.75
C ALA A 345 -32.08 6.51 2.28
N ALA A 346 -32.72 7.51 2.90
CA ALA A 346 -32.87 7.57 4.34
C ALA A 346 -33.54 6.29 4.88
N GLY A 347 -32.96 5.71 5.94
CA GLY A 347 -33.44 4.46 6.55
C GLY A 347 -32.93 3.17 5.89
N SER A 348 -32.11 3.26 4.84
CA SER A 348 -31.37 2.13 4.28
C SER A 348 -29.87 2.25 4.55
N GLU A 349 -29.14 1.14 4.46
CA GLU A 349 -27.69 1.10 4.68
C GLU A 349 -27.01 0.28 3.59
N LEU A 350 -25.93 0.83 3.02
CA LEU A 350 -25.01 0.10 2.15
C LEU A 350 -23.89 -0.50 3.00
N TRP A 351 -23.81 -1.82 3.00
CA TRP A 351 -22.83 -2.57 3.80
C TRP A 351 -21.56 -2.88 3.01
N GLU A 352 -21.71 -3.21 1.73
CA GLU A 352 -20.61 -3.64 0.89
C GLU A 352 -20.89 -3.33 -0.58
N VAL A 353 -19.82 -3.07 -1.33
CA VAL A 353 -19.83 -2.94 -2.79
C VAL A 353 -18.73 -3.82 -3.33
N ARG A 354 -19.04 -4.64 -4.34
CA ARG A 354 -18.04 -5.45 -5.05
C ARG A 354 -18.27 -5.41 -6.55
N TRP A 355 -17.18 -5.42 -7.30
CA TRP A 355 -17.21 -5.74 -8.71
C TRP A 355 -17.41 -7.25 -8.88
N GLN A 356 -18.07 -7.64 -9.96
CA GLN A 356 -18.12 -9.03 -10.39
C GLN A 356 -16.69 -9.51 -10.70
N SER A 357 -16.30 -10.67 -10.14
CA SER A 357 -15.00 -11.27 -10.41
C SER A 357 -14.94 -11.75 -11.86
N LEU A 358 -13.77 -11.65 -12.48
CA LEU A 358 -13.52 -12.16 -13.84
C LEU A 358 -12.15 -12.85 -13.86
N PRO A 359 -11.94 -13.85 -14.73
CA PRO A 359 -10.66 -14.53 -14.80
C PRO A 359 -9.52 -13.56 -15.11
N ASP A 360 -8.34 -13.87 -14.60
CA ASP A 360 -7.14 -13.10 -14.91
C ASP A 360 -6.90 -13.07 -16.43
N GLY A 361 -6.62 -11.88 -16.96
CA GLY A 361 -6.39 -11.69 -18.40
C GLY A 361 -7.66 -11.49 -19.23
N SER A 362 -8.85 -11.45 -18.62
CA SER A 362 -10.11 -11.15 -19.33
C SER A 362 -10.10 -9.80 -20.06
N PHE A 363 -9.32 -8.85 -19.55
CA PHE A 363 -9.14 -7.54 -20.18
C PHE A 363 -7.68 -7.32 -20.57
N PRO A 364 -7.41 -6.78 -21.78
CA PRO A 364 -6.06 -6.43 -22.16
C PRO A 364 -5.60 -5.16 -21.44
N LYS A 365 -4.28 -5.03 -21.27
CA LYS A 365 -3.67 -3.78 -20.82
C LYS A 365 -3.87 -2.68 -21.86
N ARG A 366 -4.65 -1.65 -21.52
CA ARG A 366 -4.96 -0.51 -22.40
C ARG A 366 -3.91 0.62 -22.25
N PRO A 367 -3.71 1.46 -23.28
CA PRO A 367 -2.90 2.66 -23.17
C PRO A 367 -3.51 3.68 -22.20
N ILE A 368 -2.66 4.33 -21.40
CA ILE A 368 -3.10 5.32 -20.41
C ILE A 368 -3.42 6.64 -21.11
N LYS A 369 -4.68 7.05 -21.01
CA LYS A 369 -5.18 8.40 -21.32
C LYS A 369 -4.87 9.36 -20.17
N TYR A 370 -4.45 10.59 -20.52
CA TYR A 370 -4.20 11.68 -19.56
C TYR A 370 -5.29 12.76 -19.58
N GLN A 371 -6.18 12.71 -20.57
CA GLN A 371 -7.31 13.63 -20.64
C GLN A 371 -8.49 13.04 -19.86
N ALA A 372 -9.21 13.90 -19.13
CA ALA A 372 -10.37 13.50 -18.36
C ALA A 372 -11.45 12.90 -19.28
N ALA A 373 -11.95 11.73 -18.94
CA ALA A 373 -13.08 11.13 -19.64
C ALA A 373 -14.33 12.04 -19.54
N PRO A 374 -15.14 12.16 -20.60
CA PRO A 374 -16.38 12.92 -20.55
C PRO A 374 -17.30 12.41 -19.44
N SER A 375 -17.90 13.33 -18.68
CA SER A 375 -18.87 13.00 -17.64
C SER A 375 -19.93 14.11 -17.51
N GLN A 376 -21.17 13.68 -17.31
CA GLN A 376 -22.30 14.56 -16.98
C GLN A 376 -22.31 15.01 -15.50
N LEU A 377 -21.66 14.25 -14.61
CA LEU A 377 -21.54 14.54 -13.18
C LEU A 377 -20.31 15.41 -12.85
N GLY A 378 -19.49 15.73 -13.86
CA GLY A 378 -18.30 16.56 -13.76
C GLY A 378 -17.05 15.84 -13.26
N SER A 379 -15.99 16.62 -13.07
CA SER A 379 -14.75 16.18 -12.42
C SER A 379 -14.65 16.82 -11.04
N THR A 380 -14.18 16.06 -10.04
CA THR A 380 -13.90 16.61 -8.70
C THR A 380 -12.51 17.22 -8.59
N GLN A 381 -11.84 17.53 -9.72
CA GLN A 381 -10.58 18.25 -9.67
C GLN A 381 -10.81 19.60 -9.00
N ALA A 382 -10.12 19.85 -7.89
CA ALA A 382 -10.26 21.11 -7.18
C ALA A 382 -9.83 22.27 -8.10
N PRO A 383 -10.68 23.29 -8.34
CA PRO A 383 -10.22 24.50 -9.00
C PRO A 383 -9.12 25.13 -8.14
N PRO A 384 -8.12 25.80 -8.75
CA PRO A 384 -7.05 26.44 -7.98
C PRO A 384 -7.66 27.51 -7.07
N THR A 385 -7.71 27.23 -5.77
CA THR A 385 -8.15 28.20 -4.78
C THR A 385 -7.05 29.26 -4.62
N GLN A 386 -7.40 30.52 -4.87
CA GLN A 386 -6.50 31.63 -4.52
C GLN A 386 -6.32 31.64 -3.00
N ALA A 387 -5.07 31.64 -2.54
CA ALA A 387 -4.76 31.69 -1.11
C ALA A 387 -5.46 32.90 -0.47
N TYR A 388 -6.24 32.67 0.58
CA TYR A 388 -6.98 33.72 1.28
C TYR A 388 -6.00 34.77 1.81
N ARG A 389 -6.15 36.01 1.34
CA ARG A 389 -5.33 37.13 1.77
C ARG A 389 -6.14 38.01 2.74
N PRO A 390 -5.73 38.11 4.01
CA PRO A 390 -6.39 38.97 4.99
C PRO A 390 -6.51 40.40 4.47
N PRO A 391 -7.62 41.12 4.75
CA PRO A 391 -7.86 42.48 4.24
C PRO A 391 -6.68 43.44 4.49
N ALA A 392 -6.02 43.33 5.65
CA ALA A 392 -4.90 44.16 6.07
C ALA A 392 -3.60 43.93 5.26
N LEU A 393 -3.51 42.87 4.45
CA LEU A 393 -2.30 42.52 3.70
C LEU A 393 -2.47 42.69 2.20
N ARG A 394 -3.65 43.09 1.68
CA ARG A 394 -3.93 43.15 0.24
C ARG A 394 -3.05 44.15 -0.53
N HIS A 395 -2.57 45.20 0.12
CA HIS A 395 -1.79 46.28 -0.48
C HIS A 395 -0.26 46.07 -0.43
N LEU A 396 0.21 45.01 0.22
CA LEU A 396 1.65 44.67 0.23
C LEU A 396 1.97 43.71 -0.94
N PRO A 397 3.23 43.62 -1.41
CA PRO A 397 3.66 42.57 -2.33
C PRO A 397 3.43 41.18 -1.69
N ALA A 398 3.07 40.18 -2.49
CA ALA A 398 2.84 38.82 -1.98
C ALA A 398 4.17 38.21 -1.50
N THR A 399 4.41 38.22 -0.19
CA THR A 399 5.45 37.40 0.42
C THR A 399 4.91 35.97 0.53
N PRO A 400 5.59 34.94 -0.01
CA PRO A 400 5.10 33.57 0.08
C PRO A 400 5.00 33.16 1.54
N SER A 401 3.80 32.79 2.01
CA SER A 401 3.65 32.14 3.31
C SER A 401 4.43 30.83 3.28
N SER A 402 5.38 30.65 4.19
CA SER A 402 5.99 29.34 4.40
C SER A 402 4.87 28.35 4.73
N LYS A 403 4.69 27.33 3.88
CA LYS A 403 3.82 26.22 4.23
C LYS A 403 4.42 25.60 5.50
N LEU A 404 3.63 25.50 6.56
CA LEU A 404 4.06 24.90 7.84
C LEU A 404 4.48 23.42 7.68
N HIS A 405 4.09 22.80 6.57
CA HIS A 405 4.55 21.48 6.15
C HIS A 405 5.25 21.59 4.80
N GLU A 406 6.53 21.28 4.76
CA GLU A 406 7.29 21.16 3.51
C GLU A 406 6.97 19.78 2.92
N ASP A 407 6.01 19.73 2.01
CA ASP A 407 5.72 18.50 1.29
C ASP A 407 6.90 18.16 0.37
N GLU A 408 7.51 17.00 0.56
CA GLU A 408 8.60 16.52 -0.28
C GLU A 408 8.05 16.22 -1.68
N PRO A 409 8.69 16.68 -2.76
CA PRO A 409 8.24 16.41 -4.12
C PRO A 409 8.57 14.96 -4.55
N PRO A 410 7.87 14.42 -5.56
CA PRO A 410 8.21 13.14 -6.17
C PRO A 410 9.62 13.14 -6.78
N GLN A 411 10.34 12.03 -6.66
CA GLN A 411 11.72 11.86 -7.14
C GLN A 411 11.96 10.44 -7.69
N ASP A 412 12.63 10.35 -8.84
CA ASP A 412 13.14 9.08 -9.39
C ASP A 412 14.47 8.70 -8.73
N LEU A 413 14.53 7.48 -8.19
CA LEU A 413 15.67 6.98 -7.41
C LEU A 413 16.47 5.90 -8.15
N ARG A 414 16.12 5.62 -9.41
CA ARG A 414 16.87 4.64 -10.23
C ARG A 414 18.30 5.15 -10.54
N PRO A 415 19.32 4.28 -10.46
CA PRO A 415 20.68 4.65 -10.83
C PRO A 415 20.74 5.14 -12.29
N GLY A 416 21.19 6.39 -12.50
CA GLY A 416 21.28 7.04 -13.82
C GLY A 416 20.20 8.07 -14.13
N ALA A 417 19.10 8.14 -13.36
CA ALA A 417 18.07 9.17 -13.53
C ALA A 417 18.47 10.55 -12.97
N SER A 418 19.55 10.64 -12.19
CA SER A 418 20.13 11.90 -11.69
C SER A 418 20.86 12.72 -12.77
N GLY A 419 20.73 12.34 -14.04
CA GLY A 419 21.43 12.88 -15.19
C GLY A 419 20.59 13.72 -16.14
N GLU A 420 19.51 14.37 -15.71
CA GLU A 420 18.90 15.48 -16.46
C GLU A 420 18.05 16.36 -15.53
N LYS A 421 18.73 17.18 -14.71
CA LYS A 421 18.06 18.37 -14.15
C LYS A 421 17.80 19.32 -15.33
N SER A 422 16.64 19.20 -15.98
CA SER A 422 16.12 20.27 -16.82
C SER A 422 15.75 21.45 -15.89
N LEU A 423 16.77 22.21 -15.50
CA LEU A 423 16.61 23.49 -14.81
C LEU A 423 15.64 24.35 -15.65
N SER A 424 14.62 24.92 -15.00
CA SER A 424 13.65 25.79 -15.69
C SER A 424 14.38 26.94 -16.40
N LYS A 425 13.82 27.46 -17.51
CA LYS A 425 14.41 28.58 -18.27
C LYS A 425 14.76 29.79 -17.37
N SER A 426 14.02 29.99 -16.28
CA SER A 426 14.30 31.01 -15.27
C SER A 426 15.48 30.65 -14.35
N ALA A 427 15.64 29.37 -13.97
CA ALA A 427 16.78 28.88 -13.21
C ALA A 427 18.10 28.97 -14.02
N LEU A 428 18.09 28.61 -15.30
CA LEU A 428 19.26 28.77 -16.20
C LEU A 428 19.68 30.24 -16.32
N LYS A 429 18.71 31.16 -16.44
CA LYS A 429 19.00 32.60 -16.56
C LYS A 429 19.60 33.16 -15.28
N ASN A 430 19.12 32.72 -14.11
CA ASN A 430 19.65 33.15 -12.82
C ASN A 430 21.02 32.54 -12.51
N GLN A 431 21.26 31.31 -12.95
CA GLN A 431 22.57 30.66 -12.84
C GLN A 431 23.61 31.37 -13.72
N ARG A 432 23.30 31.60 -15.01
CA ARG A 432 24.18 32.36 -15.92
C ARG A 432 24.45 33.79 -15.41
N LYS A 433 23.46 34.45 -14.80
CA LYS A 433 23.62 35.79 -14.21
C LYS A 433 24.52 35.78 -12.96
N ARG A 434 24.49 34.71 -12.16
CA ARG A 434 25.37 34.54 -10.99
C ARG A 434 26.79 34.18 -11.42
N GLU A 435 26.95 33.34 -12.43
CA GLU A 435 28.26 32.96 -12.98
C GLU A 435 28.93 34.18 -13.64
N ALA A 436 28.21 34.99 -14.42
CA ALA A 436 28.72 36.23 -15.00
C ALA A 436 29.13 37.27 -13.94
N LYS A 437 28.38 37.38 -12.83
CA LYS A 437 28.77 38.25 -11.70
C LYS A 437 30.00 37.74 -10.94
N LYS A 438 30.24 36.42 -10.96
CA LYS A 438 31.39 35.81 -10.28
C LYS A 438 32.66 35.96 -11.13
N ALA A 439 32.54 35.82 -12.45
CA ALA A 439 33.63 36.07 -13.41
C ALA A 439 34.07 37.56 -13.40
N ALA A 440 33.12 38.50 -13.42
CA ALA A 440 33.42 39.94 -13.36
C ALA A 440 34.09 40.39 -12.05
N LYS A 441 33.99 39.60 -10.98
CA LYS A 441 34.63 39.88 -9.68
C LYS A 441 36.02 39.26 -9.55
N GLN A 442 36.40 38.37 -10.47
CA GLN A 442 37.73 37.74 -10.53
C GLN A 442 38.69 38.47 -11.48
N GLU A 443 38.19 39.30 -12.41
CA GLU A 443 39.02 40.14 -13.30
C GLU A 443 39.43 41.49 -12.69
N ALA A 444 38.97 41.83 -11.48
CA ALA A 444 39.33 43.06 -10.79
C ALA A 444 40.23 42.77 -9.58
N LYS A 445 41.52 42.54 -9.83
CA LYS A 445 42.58 42.64 -8.83
C LYS A 445 43.78 43.34 -9.46
N PRO A 446 44.22 44.52 -8.98
CA PRO A 446 45.49 45.11 -9.39
C PRO A 446 46.66 44.59 -8.52
N GLU A 447 47.81 44.51 -9.15
CA GLU A 447 49.15 44.09 -8.67
C GLU A 447 50.12 45.31 -8.84
N PRO A 448 51.42 45.28 -8.46
CA PRO A 448 51.95 45.59 -7.12
C PRO A 448 53.06 46.71 -7.06
N GLU A 449 53.65 46.90 -5.86
CA GLU A 449 55.07 47.28 -5.52
C GLU A 449 55.54 48.78 -5.45
N PRO A 450 56.68 49.15 -4.79
CA PRO A 450 57.55 48.50 -3.76
C PRO A 450 58.06 49.49 -2.62
N PRO A 451 59.30 49.46 -2.04
CA PRO A 451 59.54 49.17 -0.60
C PRO A 451 60.32 50.25 0.20
N THR A 452 60.39 50.15 1.55
CA THR A 452 61.53 50.62 2.39
C THR A 452 61.39 50.19 3.87
N ASP A 453 62.52 49.82 4.48
CA ASP A 453 62.81 49.55 5.91
C ASP A 453 63.84 50.62 6.42
N PRO A 454 64.28 50.70 7.72
CA PRO A 454 63.79 50.14 8.99
C PRO A 454 63.79 51.10 10.24
N ALA A 455 63.35 50.55 11.39
CA ALA A 455 63.75 50.83 12.80
C ALA A 455 62.97 51.84 13.71
N ALA A 456 62.46 51.32 14.86
CA ALA A 456 62.82 51.69 16.26
C ALA A 456 61.64 51.75 17.30
N VAL A 457 61.66 50.79 18.24
CA VAL A 457 61.43 50.81 19.72
C VAL A 457 60.32 51.68 20.38
N SER A 458 59.40 51.05 21.14
CA SER A 458 59.08 51.37 22.56
C SER A 458 58.08 50.38 23.20
N ASN A 459 58.29 50.15 24.50
CA ASN A 459 57.71 49.20 25.48
C ASN A 459 56.21 49.37 25.82
N SER A 460 55.52 48.27 26.21
CA SER A 460 55.21 47.93 27.63
C SER A 460 54.28 46.70 27.77
N GLN A 461 54.74 45.71 28.58
CA GLN A 461 54.09 44.86 29.63
C GLN A 461 52.62 44.38 29.43
N SER A 462 52.18 43.16 29.78
CA SER A 462 52.68 42.05 30.61
C SER A 462 51.73 40.82 30.54
N GLU A 463 52.31 39.61 30.67
CA GLU A 463 51.81 38.33 31.29
C GLU A 463 50.52 37.64 30.79
N ALA A 464 50.56 36.42 30.23
CA ALA A 464 50.66 35.05 30.82
C ALA A 464 49.29 34.49 31.31
N SER A 465 48.86 33.22 31.15
CA SER A 465 49.47 31.97 30.72
C SER A 465 48.43 30.97 30.13
N ILE A 466 48.97 29.94 29.49
CA ILE A 466 48.37 28.77 28.83
C ILE A 466 47.96 27.68 29.85
N GLY A 467 47.00 26.81 29.51
CA GLY A 467 46.83 25.49 30.16
C GLY A 467 45.59 24.69 29.75
N ASP A 468 45.81 23.64 28.94
CA ASP A 468 44.88 22.84 28.11
C ASP A 468 44.19 21.66 28.87
N PRO A 469 42.86 21.42 28.72
CA PRO A 469 42.07 20.44 29.49
C PRO A 469 42.08 18.96 29.01
N GLU A 470 43.18 18.43 28.47
CA GLU A 470 43.24 17.03 28.00
C GLU A 470 43.79 16.00 29.01
N VAL A 471 44.22 16.41 30.20
CA VAL A 471 44.81 15.48 31.19
C VAL A 471 43.77 14.91 32.20
N GLU A 472 42.56 15.47 32.28
CA GLU A 472 41.58 15.07 33.31
C GLU A 472 40.66 13.89 32.93
N LYS A 473 40.72 13.39 31.69
CA LYS A 473 39.91 12.25 31.22
C LYS A 473 40.54 10.86 31.40
N LYS A 474 41.83 10.76 31.73
CA LYS A 474 42.53 9.47 31.83
C LYS A 474 42.59 8.83 33.23
N ILE A 475 42.06 9.49 34.27
CA ILE A 475 42.09 8.97 35.66
C ILE A 475 40.75 8.36 36.12
N LYS A 476 39.65 8.54 35.37
CA LYS A 476 38.32 8.00 35.72
C LYS A 476 38.01 6.57 35.24
N ASN A 477 38.86 5.95 34.43
CA ASN A 477 38.61 4.62 33.85
C ASN A 477 39.32 3.44 34.52
N LEU A 478 39.83 3.59 35.76
CA LEU A 478 40.56 2.52 36.47
C LEU A 478 39.93 2.08 37.82
N LYS A 479 38.67 2.41 38.11
CA LYS A 479 38.00 2.01 39.39
C LYS A 479 36.62 1.35 39.28
N LYS A 480 36.27 0.68 38.18
CA LYS A 480 35.01 -0.10 38.07
C LYS A 480 35.20 -1.55 37.59
N VAL A 481 36.25 -2.20 38.05
CA VAL A 481 36.40 -3.66 38.02
C VAL A 481 36.61 -4.15 39.45
N LYS A 482 35.51 -4.51 40.15
CA LYS A 482 35.40 -5.50 41.24
C LYS A 482 34.05 -5.36 41.97
N ALA A 483 33.48 -6.52 42.35
CA ALA A 483 32.19 -6.81 43.00
C ALA A 483 30.99 -6.86 42.03
N GLY A 484 30.31 -7.99 41.78
CA GLY A 484 30.06 -9.21 42.56
C GLY A 484 28.53 -9.38 42.63
N LEU A 485 27.92 -10.28 41.84
CA LEU A 485 27.44 -11.60 42.30
C LEU A 485 26.67 -11.54 43.64
N PHE A 486 25.33 -11.58 43.62
CA PHE A 486 24.44 -12.41 44.45
C PHE A 486 22.96 -12.02 44.25
N LEU A 487 22.11 -13.05 44.14
CA LEU A 487 20.64 -13.14 44.06
C LEU A 487 19.98 -12.83 42.71
#